data_AF-A0A939I981-F1
#
_entry.id   AF-A0A939I981-F1
#
_cell.length_a   1.000
_cell.length_b   1.000
_cell.length_c   1.000
_cell.angle_alpha   90.00
_cell.angle_beta   90.00
_cell.angle_gamma   90.00
#
_symmetry.space_group_name_H-M   'P 1'
#
loop_
_entity.id
_entity.type
_entity.pdbx_description
1 polymer ?
#
loop_
_entity_poly.entity_id
_entity_poly.type
_entity_poly.pdbx_seq_one_letter_code
_entity_poly.pdbx_strand_id
1 'polypeptide(L)'
;MSDLLNTPEIDGKEITMLVIDALAASAGVPADRVDPNGTLGDIPGMESVKALRAVSRIEESLRIVLPDDFLFETATVAELAAFVAGLAREELAREGR
;
A
#
# COMPACT_ATOMS: atom_id res chain seq x y z
N MET A 1 16.90 25.73 17.12
CA MET A 1 16.61 24.29 17.33
C MET A 1 15.12 24.14 17.09
N SER A 2 14.76 24.06 15.81
CA SER A 2 13.40 24.27 15.31
C SER A 2 12.94 22.99 14.65
N ASP A 3 12.80 21.95 15.46
CA ASP A 3 12.26 20.65 15.04
C ASP A 3 10.99 20.41 15.86
N LEU A 4 9.93 21.15 15.52
CA LEU A 4 8.63 21.02 16.18
C LEU A 4 7.47 21.24 15.20
N LEU A 5 7.56 20.73 13.96
CA LEU A 5 6.41 20.61 13.03
C LEU A 5 6.63 19.50 11.98
N ASN A 6 7.32 18.40 12.30
CA ASN A 6 7.23 17.22 11.44
C ASN A 6 5.93 16.49 11.79
N THR A 7 4.81 17.05 11.35
CA THR A 7 3.61 16.26 11.07
C THR A 7 4.10 15.04 10.27
N PRO A 8 3.71 13.80 10.59
CA PRO A 8 4.06 12.66 9.75
C PRO A 8 3.33 12.84 8.42
N GLU A 9 3.90 13.65 7.53
CA GLU A 9 3.49 13.70 6.14
C GLU A 9 3.86 12.34 5.58
N ILE A 10 2.84 11.50 5.44
CA ILE A 10 2.96 10.25 4.72
C ILE A 10 3.34 10.62 3.28
N ASP A 11 4.63 10.46 2.97
CA ASP A 11 5.17 10.71 1.64
C ASP A 11 4.64 9.62 0.71
N GLY A 12 4.02 10.03 -0.40
CA GLY A 12 3.37 9.10 -1.33
C GLY A 12 4.36 8.08 -1.92
N LYS A 13 5.63 8.46 -2.04
CA LYS A 13 6.69 7.55 -2.49
C LYS A 13 6.98 6.47 -1.45
N GLU A 14 6.92 6.80 -0.17
CA GLU A 14 7.16 5.88 0.94
C GLU A 14 6.03 4.84 1.04
N ILE A 15 4.78 5.27 0.86
CA ILE A 15 3.64 4.36 0.74
C ILE A 15 3.76 3.46 -0.49
N THR A 16 4.17 4.03 -1.63
CA THR A 16 4.37 3.23 -2.85
C THR A 16 5.40 2.14 -2.63
N MET A 17 6.53 2.45 -1.98
CA MET A 17 7.54 1.45 -1.63
C MET A 17 7.01 0.40 -0.65
N LEU A 18 6.24 0.80 0.36
CA LEU A 18 5.62 -0.13 1.32
C LEU A 18 4.67 -1.10 0.63
N VAL A 19 3.81 -0.59 -0.27
CA VAL A 19 2.86 -1.41 -1.02
C VAL A 19 3.59 -2.39 -1.95
N ILE A 20 4.61 -1.91 -2.66
CA ILE A 20 5.47 -2.77 -3.49
C ILE A 20 6.14 -3.86 -2.65
N ASP A 21 6.71 -3.51 -1.49
CA ASP A 21 7.36 -4.48 -0.61
C ASP A 21 6.37 -5.54 -0.10
N ALA A 22 5.17 -5.14 0.31
CA ALA A 22 4.14 -6.05 0.79
C ALA A 22 3.66 -7.02 -0.31
N LEU A 23 3.47 -6.52 -1.53
CA LEU A 23 3.09 -7.33 -2.69
C LEU A 23 4.22 -8.29 -3.09
N ALA A 24 5.45 -7.78 -3.19
CA ALA A 24 6.64 -8.54 -3.55
C ALA A 24 6.90 -9.67 -2.55
N ALA A 25 6.86 -9.36 -1.25
CA ALA A 25 7.01 -10.34 -0.17
C ALA A 25 5.93 -11.43 -0.21
N SER A 26 4.69 -11.08 -0.55
CA SER A 26 3.59 -12.05 -0.63
C SER A 26 3.66 -12.92 -1.89
N ALA A 27 4.10 -12.36 -3.01
CA ALA A 27 4.34 -13.07 -4.26
C ALA A 27 5.64 -13.92 -4.24
N GLY A 28 6.57 -13.61 -3.34
CA GLY A 28 7.87 -14.28 -3.25
C GLY A 28 8.85 -13.82 -4.34
N VAL A 29 8.70 -12.58 -4.82
CA VAL A 29 9.55 -11.96 -5.84
C VAL A 29 10.24 -10.73 -5.26
N PRO A 30 11.38 -10.27 -5.82
CA PRO A 30 11.99 -9.02 -5.37
C PRO A 30 11.14 -7.82 -5.78
N ALA A 31 11.14 -6.75 -4.98
CA ALA A 31 10.43 -5.50 -5.24
C ALA A 31 10.71 -4.89 -6.63
N ASP A 32 11.94 -5.05 -7.14
CA ASP A 32 12.36 -4.59 -8.47
C ASP A 32 11.62 -5.30 -9.64
N ARG A 33 11.00 -6.45 -9.37
CA ARG A 33 10.16 -7.18 -10.36
C ARG A 33 8.71 -6.72 -10.38
N VAL A 34 8.29 -5.85 -9.47
CA VAL A 34 6.92 -5.36 -9.39
C VAL A 34 6.83 -4.05 -10.18
N ASP A 35 6.08 -4.07 -11.27
CA ASP A 35 5.82 -2.85 -12.04
C ASP A 35 4.76 -1.99 -11.33
N PRO A 36 5.06 -0.73 -10.98
CA PRO A 36 4.10 0.13 -10.30
C PRO A 36 2.88 0.48 -11.16
N ASN A 37 3.00 0.47 -12.48
CA ASN A 37 1.88 0.71 -13.40
C ASN A 37 1.21 -0.60 -13.85
N GLY A 38 1.75 -1.75 -13.44
CA GLY A 38 1.19 -3.06 -13.67
C GLY A 38 0.01 -3.36 -12.75
N THR A 39 -0.89 -4.23 -13.22
CA THR A 39 -1.98 -4.75 -12.39
C THR A 39 -1.44 -5.73 -11.35
N LEU A 40 -2.12 -5.86 -10.20
CA LEU A 40 -1.70 -6.83 -9.17
C LEU A 40 -1.61 -8.27 -9.71
N GLY A 41 -2.49 -8.65 -10.64
CA GLY A 41 -2.50 -9.97 -11.26
C GLY A 41 -1.35 -10.23 -12.24
N ASP A 42 -0.69 -9.19 -12.73
CA ASP A 42 0.48 -9.31 -13.62
C ASP A 42 1.76 -9.64 -12.83
N ILE A 43 1.75 -9.40 -11.51
CA ILE A 43 2.89 -9.68 -10.64
C ILE A 43 3.17 -11.19 -10.65
N PRO A 44 4.38 -11.62 -11.05
CA PRO A 44 4.71 -13.04 -11.15
C PRO A 44 4.58 -13.73 -9.79
N GLY A 45 3.79 -14.81 -9.75
CA GLY A 45 3.55 -15.58 -8.52
C GLY A 45 2.48 -14.99 -7.59
N MET A 46 1.80 -13.91 -8.00
CA MET A 46 0.66 -13.37 -7.29
C MET A 46 -0.59 -14.22 -7.53
N GLU A 47 -1.29 -14.52 -6.43
CA GLU A 47 -2.55 -15.27 -6.41
C GLU A 47 -3.53 -14.51 -5.51
N SER A 48 -4.85 -14.68 -5.69
CA SER A 48 -5.85 -13.94 -4.91
C SER A 48 -5.62 -14.03 -3.39
N VAL A 49 -5.25 -15.21 -2.88
CA VAL A 49 -4.94 -15.41 -1.45
C VAL A 49 -3.68 -14.65 -1.01
N LYS A 50 -2.67 -14.54 -1.88
CA LYS A 50 -1.43 -13.79 -1.60
C LYS A 50 -1.67 -12.29 -1.68
N ALA A 51 -2.49 -11.82 -2.62
CA ALA A 51 -2.90 -10.43 -2.73
C ALA A 51 -3.65 -9.99 -1.46
N LEU A 52 -4.60 -10.81 -0.97
CA LEU A 52 -5.30 -10.54 0.28
C LEU A 52 -4.35 -10.50 1.49
N ARG A 53 -3.33 -11.38 1.56
CA ARG A 53 -2.31 -11.31 2.63
C ARG A 53 -1.46 -10.04 2.56
N ALA A 54 -1.07 -9.63 1.36
CA ALA A 54 -0.32 -8.38 1.16
C ALA A 54 -1.14 -7.20 1.70
N VAL A 55 -2.44 -7.20 1.40
CA VAL A 55 -3.39 -6.17 1.84
C VAL A 55 -3.53 -6.16 3.34
N SER A 56 -3.79 -7.30 3.98
CA SER A 56 -3.88 -7.36 5.44
C SER A 56 -2.61 -6.81 6.11
N ARG A 57 -1.42 -7.09 5.54
CA ARG A 57 -0.17 -6.55 6.05
C ARG A 57 -0.05 -5.03 5.89
N ILE A 58 -0.56 -4.47 4.80
CA ILE A 58 -0.62 -3.02 4.55
C ILE A 58 -1.58 -2.37 5.56
N GLU A 59 -2.77 -2.93 5.74
CA GLU A 59 -3.78 -2.49 6.71
C GLU A 59 -3.22 -2.46 8.12
N GLU A 60 -2.56 -3.56 8.56
CA GLU A 60 -1.92 -3.64 9.88
C GLU A 60 -0.80 -2.60 10.07
N SER A 61 0.01 -2.38 9.02
CA SER A 61 1.15 -1.45 9.09
C SER A 61 0.71 0.01 9.19
N LEU A 62 -0.38 0.37 8.52
CA LEU A 62 -0.87 1.74 8.42
C LEU A 62 -2.10 2.01 9.29
N ARG A 63 -2.64 0.99 9.96
CA ARG A 63 -3.89 1.04 10.74
C ARG A 63 -5.08 1.55 9.92
N ILE A 64 -5.13 1.17 8.64
CA ILE A 64 -6.21 1.50 7.70
C ILE A 64 -7.05 0.26 7.38
N VAL A 65 -8.19 0.45 6.72
CA VAL A 65 -9.02 -0.63 6.17
C VAL A 65 -9.19 -0.41 4.67
N LEU A 66 -8.80 -1.39 3.88
CA LEU A 66 -8.92 -1.41 2.42
C LEU A 66 -10.20 -2.17 2.04
N PRO A 67 -11.05 -1.62 1.14
CA PRO A 67 -12.21 -2.34 0.65
C PRO A 67 -11.77 -3.52 -0.23
N ASP A 68 -12.33 -4.69 0.04
CA ASP A 68 -12.01 -5.92 -0.67
C ASP A 68 -12.27 -5.82 -2.18
N ASP A 69 -13.34 -5.13 -2.59
CA ASP A 69 -13.71 -4.90 -4.01
C ASP A 69 -12.58 -4.25 -4.83
N PHE A 70 -11.81 -3.35 -4.22
CA PHE A 70 -10.71 -2.62 -4.87
C PHE A 70 -9.60 -3.55 -5.39
N LEU A 71 -9.41 -4.71 -4.77
CA LEU A 71 -8.43 -5.71 -5.22
C LEU A 71 -8.91 -6.52 -6.42
N PHE A 72 -10.22 -6.59 -6.63
CA PHE A 72 -10.83 -7.32 -7.73
C PHE A 72 -11.04 -6.43 -8.97
N GLU A 73 -11.08 -5.11 -8.81
CA GLU A 73 -11.35 -4.13 -9.88
C GLU A 73 -10.16 -3.86 -10.84
N THR A 74 -9.22 -4.80 -11.01
CA THR A 74 -8.03 -4.61 -11.88
C THR A 74 -7.13 -3.42 -11.51
N ALA A 75 -7.10 -3.05 -10.23
CA ALA A 75 -6.24 -1.98 -9.74
C ALA A 75 -4.76 -2.24 -10.05
N THR A 76 -4.05 -1.18 -10.44
CA THR A 76 -2.59 -1.17 -10.53
C THR A 76 -1.96 -0.99 -9.16
N VAL A 77 -0.67 -1.32 -9.05
CA VAL A 77 0.09 -1.13 -7.82
C VAL A 77 0.15 0.36 -7.42
N ALA A 78 0.26 1.26 -8.39
CA ALA A 78 0.25 2.71 -8.18
C ALA A 78 -1.12 3.21 -7.72
N GLU A 79 -2.22 2.70 -8.28
CA GLU A 79 -3.57 3.03 -7.82
C GLU A 79 -3.81 2.55 -6.39
N LEU A 80 -3.37 1.33 -6.06
CA LEU A 80 -3.40 0.83 -4.68
C LEU A 80 -2.60 1.71 -3.74
N ALA A 81 -1.38 2.10 -4.12
CA ALA A 81 -0.54 2.98 -3.32
C ALA A 81 -1.17 4.37 -3.12
N ALA A 82 -1.77 4.95 -4.16
CA ALA A 82 -2.46 6.23 -4.06
C ALA A 82 -3.68 6.15 -3.13
N PHE A 83 -4.45 5.07 -3.24
CA PHE A 83 -5.61 4.82 -2.39
C PHE A 83 -5.22 4.64 -0.92
N VAL A 84 -4.21 3.80 -0.66
CA VAL A 84 -3.61 3.59 0.66
C VAL A 84 -3.10 4.90 1.26
N ALA A 85 -2.42 5.74 0.47
CA ALA A 85 -1.92 7.03 0.93
C ALA A 85 -3.05 7.99 1.32
N GLY A 86 -4.17 7.96 0.60
CA GLY A 86 -5.39 8.70 0.96
C GLY A 86 -5.92 8.28 2.33
N LEU A 87 -6.14 6.98 2.52
CA LEU A 87 -6.65 6.42 3.77
C LEU A 87 -5.71 6.71 4.96
N ALA A 88 -4.41 6.52 4.78
CA ALA A 88 -3.42 6.77 5.84
C ALA A 88 -3.43 8.25 6.28
N ARG A 89 -3.61 9.19 5.34
CA ARG A 89 -3.75 10.62 5.65
C ARG A 89 -5.03 10.92 6.39
N GLU A 90 -6.13 10.27 6.03
CA GLU A 90 -7.41 10.41 6.72
C GLU A 90 -7.34 9.89 8.16
N GLU A 91 -6.73 8.72 8.39
CA GLU A 91 -6.56 8.15 9.74
C GLU A 91 -5.69 9.05 10.63
N LEU A 92 -4.57 9.56 10.11
CA LEU A 92 -3.74 10.53 10.85
C LEU A 92 -4.51 11.81 11.20
N ALA A 93 -5.36 12.29 10.28
CA ALA A 93 -6.21 13.46 10.54
C ALA A 93 -7.31 13.19 11.58
N ARG A 94 -7.70 11.92 11.79
CA ARG A 94 -8.65 11.49 12.83
C ARG A 94 -7.95 11.33 14.19
N GLU A 95 -6.76 10.75 14.23
CA GLU A 95 -5.97 10.57 15.46
C GLU A 95 -5.47 11.91 16.06
N GLY A 96 -5.30 12.95 15.23
CA GLY A 96 -4.93 14.29 15.68
C GLY A 96 -6.07 15.11 16.31
N ARG A 97 -7.25 14.51 16.57
CA ARG A 97 -8.41 15.15 17.19
C ARG A 97 -8.63 14.66 18.62
#